data_AF-A0A8T5LTR8-F1
#
_entry.id   AF-A0A8T5LTR8-F1
#
_cell.length_a   1.000
_cell.length_b   1.000
_cell.length_c   1.000
_cell.angle_alpha   90.00
_cell.angle_beta   90.00
_cell.angle_gamma   90.00
#
_symmetry.space_group_name_H-M   'P 1'
#
loop_
_entity.id
_entity.type
_entity.pdbx_description
1 polymer ?
#
loop_
_entity_poly.entity_id
_entity_poly.type
_entity_poly.pdbx_seq_one_letter_code
_entity_poly.pdbx_strand_id
1 'polypeptide(L)'
;KDLPVGVHTPRKNKFEMFKKSLLIIKEYNFNPEKVLIDHISSSEMLREVLKNGFYAGISVNNSKLSINEARVLIEEAFGWNKNLMNRIMLNSDIIKDDISEYFPFVNFENVVNDDMCAVLGQTANTFFGLNKQ
;
A
#
# COMPACT_ATOMS: atom_id res chain seq x y z
N LYS A 1 -20.26 -2.42 -13.85
CA LYS A 1 -19.14 -1.48 -14.12
C LYS A 1 -17.86 -2.14 -13.63
N ASP A 2 -16.77 -1.99 -14.36
CA ASP A 2 -15.47 -2.62 -14.03
C ASP A 2 -14.60 -1.63 -13.24
N LEU A 3 -14.83 -1.59 -11.92
CA LEU A 3 -14.27 -0.59 -10.99
C LEU A 3 -13.12 -1.17 -10.15
N PRO A 4 -12.18 -0.34 -9.67
CA PRO A 4 -11.18 -0.75 -8.69
C PRO A 4 -11.81 -1.28 -7.39
N VAL A 5 -11.12 -2.22 -6.74
CA VAL A 5 -11.56 -2.90 -5.53
C VAL A 5 -10.54 -2.67 -4.43
N GLY A 6 -10.99 -2.05 -3.33
CA GLY A 6 -10.21 -1.93 -2.10
C GLY A 6 -10.62 -3.01 -1.09
N VAL A 7 -9.66 -3.79 -0.61
CA VAL A 7 -9.87 -4.85 0.39
C VAL A 7 -9.20 -4.45 1.68
N HIS A 8 -10.01 -4.08 2.68
CA HIS A 8 -9.52 -3.68 3.99
C HIS A 8 -9.19 -4.90 4.86
N THR A 9 -7.94 -5.05 5.28
CA THR A 9 -7.55 -6.15 6.18
C THR A 9 -7.89 -5.82 7.65
N PRO A 10 -8.47 -6.76 8.41
CA PRO A 10 -8.89 -6.51 9.78
C PRO A 10 -7.71 -6.41 10.75
N ARG A 11 -7.95 -5.80 11.92
CA ARG A 11 -6.91 -5.61 12.96
C ARG A 11 -6.58 -6.87 13.76
N LYS A 12 -7.57 -7.72 14.05
CA LYS A 12 -7.40 -8.98 14.81
C LYS A 12 -7.17 -10.15 13.87
N ASN A 13 -6.35 -11.13 14.28
CA ASN A 13 -5.97 -12.30 13.48
C ASN A 13 -5.53 -11.92 12.05
N LYS A 14 -4.81 -10.80 11.95
CA LYS A 14 -4.61 -10.05 10.71
C LYS A 14 -4.05 -10.90 9.59
N PHE A 15 -3.01 -11.68 9.88
CA PHE A 15 -2.36 -12.52 8.88
C PHE A 15 -3.24 -13.69 8.40
N GLU A 16 -4.00 -14.32 9.31
CA GLU A 16 -4.95 -15.38 8.95
C GLU A 16 -6.10 -14.84 8.09
N MET A 17 -6.67 -13.70 8.49
CA MET A 17 -7.78 -13.08 7.74
C MET A 17 -7.32 -12.50 6.40
N PHE A 18 -6.09 -11.99 6.34
CA PHE A 18 -5.43 -11.60 5.10
C PHE A 18 -5.36 -12.77 4.11
N LYS A 19 -4.85 -13.94 4.54
CA LYS A 19 -4.80 -15.13 3.68
C LYS A 19 -6.18 -15.57 3.20
N LYS A 20 -7.19 -15.56 4.08
CA LYS A 20 -8.58 -15.85 3.70
C LYS A 20 -9.11 -14.88 2.65
N SER A 21 -8.81 -13.58 2.80
CA SER A 21 -9.20 -12.56 1.84
C SER A 21 -8.56 -12.81 0.47
N LEU A 22 -7.26 -13.13 0.42
CA LEU A 22 -6.57 -13.46 -0.82
C LEU A 22 -7.15 -14.72 -1.50
N LEU A 23 -7.53 -15.73 -0.73
CA LEU A 23 -8.17 -16.94 -1.26
C LEU A 23 -9.50 -16.61 -1.94
N ILE A 24 -10.35 -15.81 -1.28
CA ILE A 24 -11.65 -15.39 -1.84
C ILE A 24 -11.43 -14.59 -3.14
N ILE A 25 -10.50 -13.62 -3.15
CA ILE A 25 -10.22 -12.81 -4.35
C ILE A 25 -9.79 -13.69 -5.53
N LYS A 26 -8.96 -14.73 -5.27
CA LYS A 26 -8.52 -15.69 -6.28
C LYS A 26 -9.65 -16.59 -6.76
N GLU A 27 -10.48 -17.10 -5.85
CA GLU A 27 -11.60 -17.99 -6.16
C GLU A 27 -12.61 -17.34 -7.12
N TYR A 28 -12.86 -16.04 -6.94
CA TYR A 28 -13.75 -15.25 -7.78
C TYR A 28 -13.05 -14.62 -9.00
N ASN A 29 -11.78 -14.94 -9.24
CA ASN A 29 -11.01 -14.53 -10.41
C ASN A 29 -11.01 -13.01 -10.64
N PHE A 30 -10.86 -12.23 -9.57
CA PHE A 30 -10.72 -10.78 -9.67
C PHE A 30 -9.45 -10.43 -10.47
N ASN A 31 -9.52 -9.41 -11.32
CA ASN A 31 -8.34 -8.89 -12.01
C ASN A 31 -7.35 -8.32 -10.97
N PRO A 32 -6.14 -8.90 -10.81
CA PRO A 32 -5.20 -8.44 -9.80
C PRO A 32 -4.77 -6.98 -9.96
N GLU A 33 -4.78 -6.47 -11.19
CA GLU A 33 -4.42 -5.07 -11.48
C GLU A 33 -5.46 -4.05 -11.02
N LYS A 34 -6.62 -4.51 -10.54
CA LYS A 34 -7.70 -3.68 -10.01
C LYS A 34 -7.95 -3.90 -8.52
N VAL A 35 -7.11 -4.68 -7.85
CA VAL A 35 -7.28 -5.01 -6.44
C VAL A 35 -6.18 -4.37 -5.61
N LEU A 36 -6.57 -3.54 -4.63
CA LEU A 36 -5.72 -2.99 -3.59
C LEU A 36 -6.00 -3.72 -2.28
N ILE A 37 -4.99 -4.38 -1.71
CA ILE A 37 -5.07 -4.95 -0.36
C ILE A 37 -4.53 -3.92 0.62
N ASP A 38 -5.40 -3.35 1.45
CA ASP A 38 -5.07 -2.23 2.32
C ASP A 38 -4.66 -2.66 3.73
N HIS A 39 -3.98 -1.75 4.43
CA HIS A 39 -3.38 -1.95 5.75
C HIS A 39 -2.36 -3.08 5.80
N ILE A 40 -1.48 -3.19 4.81
CA ILE A 40 -0.32 -4.07 4.92
C ILE A 40 0.59 -3.58 6.04
N SER A 41 0.98 -4.48 6.94
CA SER A 41 1.77 -4.15 8.13
C SER A 41 2.92 -5.12 8.42
N SER A 42 3.28 -5.99 7.48
CA SER A 42 4.50 -6.80 7.56
C SER A 42 5.09 -7.06 6.18
N SER A 43 6.40 -7.33 6.15
CA SER A 43 7.14 -7.66 4.93
C SER A 43 6.64 -8.96 4.30
N GLU A 44 6.20 -9.93 5.11
CA GLU A 44 5.58 -11.17 4.63
C GLU A 44 4.24 -10.93 3.91
N MET A 45 3.35 -10.11 4.49
CA MET A 45 2.09 -9.75 3.82
C MET A 45 2.38 -9.02 2.51
N LEU A 46 3.33 -8.09 2.52
CA LEU A 46 3.69 -7.31 1.34
C LEU A 46 4.22 -8.19 0.20
N ARG A 47 5.12 -9.14 0.51
CA ARG A 47 5.59 -10.14 -0.46
C ARG A 47 4.44 -10.92 -1.07
N GLU A 48 3.50 -11.38 -0.24
CA GLU A 48 2.38 -12.19 -0.72
C GLU A 48 1.44 -11.37 -1.60
N VAL A 49 1.12 -10.12 -1.26
CA VAL A 49 0.31 -9.23 -2.10
C VAL A 49 0.94 -9.06 -3.48
N LEU A 50 2.22 -8.66 -3.52
CA LEU A 50 2.89 -8.34 -4.78
C LEU A 50 3.16 -9.59 -5.62
N LYS A 51 3.47 -10.74 -5.01
CA LYS A 51 3.61 -12.03 -5.70
C LYS A 51 2.34 -12.43 -6.45
N ASN A 52 1.18 -12.01 -5.95
CA ASN A 52 -0.11 -12.28 -6.59
C ASN A 52 -0.55 -11.17 -7.57
N GLY A 53 0.29 -10.16 -7.82
CA GLY A 53 0.02 -9.09 -8.78
C GLY A 53 -0.93 -8.00 -8.27
N PHE A 54 -1.33 -8.05 -7.00
CA PHE A 54 -2.19 -7.04 -6.39
C PHE A 54 -1.41 -5.76 -6.06
N TYR A 55 -2.14 -4.67 -5.82
CA TYR A 55 -1.59 -3.47 -5.20
C TYR A 55 -1.59 -3.61 -3.68
N ALA A 56 -0.59 -3.02 -3.01
CA ALA A 56 -0.44 -3.02 -1.57
C ALA A 56 -0.66 -1.62 -0.99
N GLY A 57 -1.67 -1.47 -0.13
CA GLY A 57 -1.91 -0.25 0.64
C GLY A 57 -1.17 -0.30 1.98
N ILE A 58 -0.33 0.68 2.25
CA ILE A 58 0.38 0.82 3.53
C ILE A 58 -0.05 2.15 4.16
N SER A 59 -0.75 2.05 5.29
CA SER A 59 -1.23 3.22 6.02
C SER A 59 -0.20 3.69 7.02
N VAL A 60 0.34 4.88 6.77
CA VAL A 60 1.33 5.52 7.63
C VAL A 60 0.64 6.54 8.52
N ASN A 61 0.79 6.38 9.84
CA ASN A 61 0.35 7.36 10.81
C ASN A 61 0.97 7.16 12.20
N ASN A 62 0.83 8.17 13.06
CA ASN A 62 1.43 8.24 14.40
C ASN A 62 0.93 7.17 15.40
N SER A 63 -0.16 6.46 15.10
CA SER A 63 -0.76 5.46 15.99
C SER A 63 -0.59 4.02 15.54
N LYS A 64 -0.08 3.80 14.32
CA LYS A 64 0.02 2.47 13.71
C LYS A 64 1.42 2.23 13.23
N LEU A 65 1.75 2.75 12.05
CA LEU A 65 2.97 2.47 11.34
C LEU A 65 3.58 3.80 10.93
N SER A 66 4.77 4.09 11.45
CA SER A 66 5.53 5.29 11.10
C SER A 66 6.14 5.16 9.70
N ILE A 67 6.58 6.29 9.14
CA ILE A 67 7.18 6.26 7.80
C ILE A 67 8.47 5.43 7.75
N ASN A 68 9.26 5.45 8.82
CA ASN A 68 10.47 4.66 8.93
C ASN A 68 10.18 3.16 8.99
N GLU A 69 9.11 2.76 9.70
CA GLU A 69 8.68 1.36 9.72
C GLU A 69 8.15 0.92 8.35
N ALA A 70 7.45 1.79 7.61
CA ALA A 70 7.05 1.51 6.22
C ALA A 70 8.28 1.28 5.33
N ARG A 71 9.30 2.13 5.49
CA ARG A 71 10.56 2.02 4.75
C ARG A 71 11.24 0.67 5.00
N VAL A 72 11.41 0.30 6.26
CA VAL A 72 12.02 -0.98 6.66
C VAL A 72 11.20 -2.15 6.14
N LEU A 73 9.87 -2.10 6.27
CA LEU A 73 8.96 -3.13 5.76
C LEU A 73 9.12 -3.35 4.25
N ILE A 74 9.19 -2.28 3.47
CA ILE A 74 9.40 -2.32 2.00
C ILE A 74 10.80 -2.85 1.66
N GLU A 75 11.82 -2.40 2.38
CA GLU A 75 13.21 -2.83 2.18
C GLU A 75 13.39 -4.33 2.47
N GLU A 76 12.88 -4.81 3.61
CA GLU A 76 12.82 -6.23 3.96
C GLU A 76 11.96 -7.04 2.98
N ALA A 77 10.96 -6.37 2.41
CA ALA A 77 10.13 -6.78 1.27
C ALA A 77 10.89 -7.58 0.22
N PHE A 78 11.71 -6.82 -0.50
CA PHE A 78 12.22 -7.17 -1.82
C PHE A 78 13.46 -6.35 -2.20
N GLY A 79 14.04 -5.59 -1.27
CA GLY A 79 14.93 -4.48 -1.62
C GLY A 79 14.20 -3.44 -2.48
N TRP A 80 14.84 -2.30 -2.75
CA TRP A 80 14.23 -1.19 -3.50
C TRP A 80 14.04 -1.46 -5.00
N ASN A 81 13.34 -2.56 -5.34
CA ASN A 81 13.04 -2.97 -6.70
C ASN A 81 11.96 -2.08 -7.31
N LYS A 82 12.36 -1.22 -8.26
CA LYS A 82 11.50 -0.21 -8.91
C LYS A 82 10.21 -0.77 -9.51
N ASN A 83 10.23 -2.00 -10.05
CA ASN A 83 9.03 -2.58 -10.67
C ASN A 83 7.95 -2.94 -9.65
N LEU A 84 8.36 -3.36 -8.45
CA LEU A 84 7.45 -3.71 -7.36
C LEU A 84 6.94 -2.47 -6.63
N MET A 85 7.78 -1.43 -6.55
CA MET A 85 7.44 -0.13 -5.98
C MET A 85 6.20 0.50 -6.64
N ASN A 86 6.03 0.37 -7.96
CA ASN A 86 4.86 0.91 -8.66
C ASN A 86 3.51 0.26 -8.27
N ARG A 87 3.53 -0.82 -7.48
CA ARG A 87 2.33 -1.47 -6.93
C ARG A 87 2.11 -1.20 -5.44
N ILE A 88 2.90 -0.33 -4.82
CA ILE A 88 2.76 0.05 -3.41
C ILE A 88 2.12 1.44 -3.34
N MET A 89 1.08 1.57 -2.54
CA MET A 89 0.37 2.83 -2.31
C MET A 89 0.53 3.19 -0.84
N LEU A 90 1.24 4.27 -0.55
CA LEU A 90 1.20 4.84 0.81
C LEU A 90 -0.06 5.69 0.94
N ASN A 91 -0.78 5.50 2.05
CA ASN A 91 -1.94 6.28 2.39
C ASN A 91 -1.92 6.66 3.89
N SER A 92 -2.89 7.46 4.31
CA SER A 92 -3.20 7.70 5.72
C SER A 92 -4.71 7.49 5.89
N ASP A 93 -5.09 6.71 6.90
CA ASP A 93 -6.50 6.47 7.24
C ASP A 93 -6.95 7.29 8.45
N ILE A 94 -6.26 8.41 8.72
CA ILE A 94 -6.69 9.36 9.74
C ILE A 94 -7.70 10.34 9.14
N ILE A 95 -8.84 10.45 9.83
CA ILE A 95 -9.82 11.50 9.64
C ILE A 95 -9.50 12.57 10.70
N LYS A 96 -8.73 13.59 10.31
CA LYS A 96 -8.60 14.84 11.09
C LYS A 96 -8.68 16.01 10.12
N ASP A 97 -9.31 17.09 10.58
CA ASP A 97 -9.55 18.31 9.80
C ASP A 97 -8.25 19.05 9.41
N ASP A 98 -7.14 18.76 10.08
CA ASP A 98 -5.85 19.40 9.85
C ASP A 98 -4.78 18.40 9.38
N ILE A 99 -4.42 18.49 8.11
CA ILE A 99 -3.37 17.69 7.49
C ILE A 99 -1.96 18.18 7.83
N SER A 100 -1.81 19.39 8.40
CA SER A 100 -0.52 20.03 8.69
C SER A 100 0.28 19.30 9.78
N GLU A 101 -0.40 18.64 10.72
CA GLU A 101 0.22 17.77 11.73
C GLU A 101 0.96 16.59 11.08
N TYR A 102 0.63 16.22 9.84
CA TYR A 102 1.27 15.11 9.13
C TYR A 102 2.44 15.52 8.25
N PHE A 103 2.51 16.78 7.79
CA PHE A 103 3.60 17.25 6.94
C PHE A 103 5.01 16.96 7.49
N PRO A 104 5.28 17.02 8.82
CA PRO A 104 6.57 16.61 9.38
C PRO A 104 6.87 15.10 9.29
N PHE A 105 5.83 14.25 9.30
CA PHE A 105 5.94 12.79 9.19
C PHE A 105 5.90 12.30 7.73
N VAL A 106 5.30 13.12 6.87
CA VAL A 106 5.25 13.04 5.41
C VAL A 106 6.39 13.88 4.83
N ASN A 107 7.33 14.39 5.65
CA ASN A 107 8.52 15.09 5.18
C ASN A 107 9.51 14.07 4.62
N PHE A 108 9.18 13.64 3.41
CA PHE A 108 9.88 12.65 2.63
C PHE A 108 11.29 13.11 2.25
N GLU A 109 11.59 14.41 2.27
CA GLU A 109 12.85 14.97 1.75
C GLU A 109 14.12 14.39 2.39
N ASN A 110 14.05 13.88 3.62
CA ASN A 110 15.20 13.26 4.30
C ASN A 110 15.19 11.72 4.26
N VAL A 111 14.16 11.10 3.67
CA VAL A 111 13.91 9.64 3.69
C VAL A 111 13.69 9.08 2.27
N VAL A 112 13.47 9.94 1.27
CA VAL A 112 13.04 9.63 -0.09
C VAL A 112 14.09 10.12 -1.07
N ASN A 113 14.74 9.17 -1.75
CA ASN A 113 15.37 9.44 -3.03
C ASN A 113 14.27 9.59 -4.11
N ASP A 114 14.63 10.11 -5.29
CA ASP A 114 13.68 10.32 -6.41
C ASP A 114 12.80 9.09 -6.74
N ASP A 115 13.28 7.88 -6.44
CA ASP A 115 12.58 6.61 -6.67
C ASP A 115 11.35 6.40 -5.76
N MET A 116 11.36 6.95 -4.55
CA MET A 116 10.24 6.83 -3.60
C MET A 116 9.09 7.81 -3.92
N CYS A 117 9.36 8.97 -4.54
CA CYS A 117 8.34 9.92 -4.97
C CYS A 117 7.36 9.33 -6.01
N ALA A 118 7.80 8.40 -6.85
CA ALA A 118 6.93 7.71 -7.81
C ALA A 118 5.85 6.86 -7.11
N VAL A 119 6.22 6.16 -6.03
CA VAL A 119 5.33 5.30 -5.22
C VAL A 119 4.27 6.11 -4.47
N LEU A 120 4.64 7.30 -4.02
CA LEU A 120 3.85 8.13 -3.11
C LEU A 120 2.63 8.81 -3.76
N GLY A 121 2.59 8.91 -5.09
CA GLY A 121 1.47 9.55 -5.78
C GLY A 121 1.10 8.93 -7.13
N GLN A 122 2.05 8.38 -7.88
CA GLN A 122 1.77 7.86 -9.23
C GLN A 122 1.04 6.52 -9.19
N THR A 123 1.28 5.70 -8.16
CA THR A 123 0.58 4.42 -7.99
C THR A 123 -0.92 4.62 -7.77
N ALA A 124 -1.33 5.61 -6.97
CA ALA A 124 -2.74 5.94 -6.79
C ALA A 124 -3.40 6.41 -8.09
N ASN A 125 -2.73 7.31 -8.83
CA ASN A 125 -3.26 7.77 -10.12
C ASN A 125 -3.38 6.64 -11.14
N THR A 126 -2.41 5.72 -11.16
CA THR A 126 -2.44 4.56 -12.06
C THR A 126 -3.56 3.60 -11.67
N PHE A 127 -3.68 3.26 -10.39
CA PHE A 127 -4.70 2.35 -9.87
C PHE A 127 -6.13 2.86 -10.13
N PHE A 128 -6.37 4.15 -9.91
CA PHE A 128 -7.68 4.77 -10.12
C PHE A 128 -7.91 5.27 -11.56
N GLY A 129 -6.92 5.14 -12.45
CA GLY A 129 -7.02 5.61 -13.83
C GLY A 129 -7.10 7.13 -13.98
N LEU A 130 -6.44 7.87 -13.08
CA LEU A 130 -6.42 9.35 -13.04
C LEU A 130 -5.24 9.97 -13.78
N ASN A 131 -4.31 9.17 -14.31
CA ASN A 131 -3.23 9.69 -15.16
C ASN A 131 -3.86 10.40 -16.37
N LYS A 132 -3.63 11.71 -16.50
CA LYS A 132 -4.06 12.48 -17.68
C LYS A 132 -3.37 11.90 -18.92
N GLN A 133 -4.16 11.65 -19.97
CA GLN A 133 -3.64 11.42 -21.33
C GLN A 133 -2.96 12.69 -21.85
#